data_AF-A0A0N0JIF8-F1
#
_entry.id   AF-A0A0N0JIF8-F1
#
_cell.length_a   1.000
_cell.length_b   1.000
_cell.length_c   1.000
_cell.angle_alpha   90.00
_cell.angle_beta   90.00
_cell.angle_gamma   90.00
#
_symmetry.space_group_name_H-M   'P 1'
#
loop_
_entity.id
_entity.type
_entity.pdbx_description
1 polymer ?
#
loop_
_entity_poly.entity_id
_entity_poly.type
_entity_poly.pdbx_seq_one_letter_code
_entity_poly.pdbx_strand_id
1 'polypeptide(L)'
;MRASSLPFRRLAASALAVLAASSAGSAFAQQPMAPSSAPACPATPAALPPAFAAWSNATTLESATDRPGLAMTKIAPGEAEALTLHPMAEVHYALPPQKPAAPGTFGGMVALHVTTAGTYRVALSSAAWVDLVSAGAALPTTAHGHGPDCSGIRKIIDFALQPGDHVVQIVGNATSTITVLVVPQG
;
A
#
# COMPACT_ATOMS: atom_id res chain seq x y z
N MET A 1 55.80 25.93 19.26
CA MET A 1 57.28 25.88 19.28
C MET A 1 57.75 25.39 17.92
N ARG A 2 58.69 26.12 17.31
CA ARG A 2 59.33 25.80 16.03
C ARG A 2 60.42 24.75 16.19
N ALA A 3 60.72 24.12 15.06
CA ALA A 3 62.00 23.58 14.61
C ALA A 3 62.44 22.20 15.15
N SER A 4 62.64 21.25 14.23
CA SER A 4 63.99 20.81 13.89
C SER A 4 64.02 20.01 12.59
N SER A 5 65.22 20.00 12.02
CA SER A 5 65.57 19.92 10.61
C SER A 5 66.44 18.70 10.28
N LEU A 6 66.26 18.16 9.06
CA LEU A 6 67.28 17.54 8.16
C LEU A 6 67.94 16.20 8.61
N PRO A 7 68.76 15.51 7.76
CA PRO A 7 68.55 15.12 6.35
C PRO A 7 69.06 13.69 6.00
N PHE A 8 68.78 13.30 4.76
CA PHE A 8 69.63 12.53 3.83
C PHE A 8 69.92 11.02 4.01
N ARG A 9 69.85 10.35 2.84
CA ARG A 9 70.53 9.11 2.39
C ARG A 9 69.94 7.79 2.91
N ARG A 10 69.69 6.76 2.09
CA ARG A 10 70.40 6.30 0.87
C ARG A 10 69.41 5.64 -0.10
N LEU A 11 69.71 5.75 -1.40
CA LEU A 11 69.23 4.87 -2.45
C LEU A 11 69.74 3.43 -2.20
N ALA A 12 68.86 2.45 -2.30
CA ALA A 12 69.21 1.07 -2.62
C ALA A 12 68.14 0.50 -3.55
N ALA A 13 68.52 0.28 -4.81
CA ALA A 13 67.79 -0.50 -5.78
C ALA A 13 67.91 -1.99 -5.43
N SER A 14 66.81 -2.74 -5.43
CA SER A 14 66.75 -4.21 -5.50
C SER A 14 65.28 -4.57 -5.71
N ALA A 15 64.87 -4.96 -6.91
CA ALA A 15 64.93 -6.32 -7.46
C ALA A 15 63.53 -6.95 -7.41
N LEU A 16 62.99 -7.24 -8.59
CA LEU A 16 61.75 -7.96 -8.84
C LEU A 16 61.69 -9.27 -8.04
N ALA A 17 60.56 -9.51 -7.37
CA ALA A 17 60.05 -10.85 -7.14
C ALA A 17 58.51 -10.81 -7.23
N VAL A 18 58.01 -11.16 -8.41
CA VAL A 18 56.59 -11.47 -8.64
C VAL A 18 56.34 -12.83 -7.98
N LEU A 19 55.57 -12.87 -6.88
CA LEU A 19 55.00 -14.11 -6.36
C LEU A 19 53.50 -14.12 -6.66
N ALA A 20 53.14 -15.06 -7.52
CA ALA A 20 51.78 -15.35 -7.94
C ALA A 20 50.96 -15.98 -6.79
N ALA A 21 49.66 -15.70 -6.85
CA ALA A 21 48.63 -15.96 -5.86
C ALA A 21 48.27 -17.45 -5.64
N SER A 22 47.62 -17.75 -4.51
CA SER A 22 46.65 -18.86 -4.38
C SER A 22 45.75 -18.63 -3.15
N SER A 23 44.78 -17.72 -3.23
CA SER A 23 43.66 -17.69 -2.28
C SER A 23 42.59 -18.66 -2.80
N ALA A 24 42.44 -19.81 -2.14
CA ALA A 24 41.34 -20.74 -2.38
C ALA A 24 40.02 -20.06 -2.01
N GLY A 25 39.31 -19.53 -3.01
CA GLY A 25 37.96 -19.00 -2.85
C GLY A 25 36.98 -20.15 -2.70
N SER A 26 36.27 -20.22 -1.58
CA SER A 26 35.11 -21.08 -1.41
C SER A 26 34.02 -20.65 -2.38
N ALA A 27 33.83 -21.42 -3.45
CA ALA A 27 32.69 -21.26 -4.34
C ALA A 27 31.42 -21.74 -3.61
N PHE A 28 30.66 -20.82 -3.04
CA PHE A 28 29.28 -21.10 -2.68
C PHE A 28 28.49 -21.27 -3.98
N ALA A 29 28.11 -22.50 -4.29
CA ALA A 29 27.14 -22.78 -5.33
C ALA A 29 25.83 -22.07 -4.96
N GLN A 30 25.51 -20.99 -5.68
CA GLN A 30 24.20 -20.34 -5.60
C GLN A 30 23.19 -21.32 -6.18
N GLN A 31 22.42 -22.00 -5.32
CA GLN A 31 21.26 -22.75 -5.79
C GLN A 31 20.29 -21.76 -6.43
N PRO A 32 19.84 -21.99 -7.68
CA PRO A 32 18.81 -21.17 -8.27
C PRO A 32 17.55 -21.25 -7.41
N MET A 33 17.15 -20.12 -6.84
CA MET A 33 15.85 -19.98 -6.19
C MET A 33 14.79 -20.17 -7.27
N ALA A 34 14.11 -21.31 -7.28
CA ALA A 34 12.98 -21.54 -8.17
C ALA A 34 11.93 -20.44 -7.91
N PRO A 35 11.39 -19.78 -8.94
CA PRO A 35 10.32 -18.81 -8.75
C PRO A 35 9.13 -19.55 -8.14
N SER A 36 8.72 -19.11 -6.95
CA SER A 36 7.50 -19.58 -6.30
C SER A 36 6.31 -19.14 -7.16
N SER A 37 5.83 -20.03 -8.03
CA SER A 37 4.58 -19.80 -8.77
C SER A 37 3.46 -19.73 -7.74
N ALA A 38 2.86 -18.54 -7.58
CA ALA A 38 1.60 -18.43 -6.86
C ALA A 38 0.60 -19.43 -7.49
N PRO A 39 -0.17 -20.17 -6.69
CA PRO A 39 -1.15 -21.10 -7.22
C PRO A 39 -2.08 -20.35 -8.18
N ALA A 40 -2.27 -20.91 -9.38
CA ALA A 40 -3.18 -20.33 -10.35
C ALA A 40 -4.60 -20.39 -9.80
N CYS A 41 -5.30 -19.26 -9.83
CA CYS A 41 -6.70 -19.22 -9.41
C CYS A 41 -7.60 -19.95 -10.41
N PRO A 42 -8.63 -20.68 -9.94
CA PRO A 42 -9.59 -21.32 -10.83
C PRO A 42 -10.35 -20.27 -11.64
N ALA A 43 -10.73 -20.62 -12.87
CA ALA A 43 -11.50 -19.74 -13.76
C ALA A 43 -12.85 -19.30 -13.16
N THR A 44 -13.43 -20.14 -12.29
CA THR A 44 -14.59 -19.81 -11.46
C THR A 44 -14.14 -19.76 -10.00
N PRO A 45 -14.06 -18.56 -9.39
CA PRO A 45 -13.74 -18.43 -7.98
C PRO A 45 -14.77 -19.11 -7.08
N ALA A 46 -14.32 -19.66 -5.96
CA ALA A 46 -15.22 -20.10 -4.90
C ALA A 46 -16.00 -18.91 -4.33
N ALA A 47 -17.17 -19.18 -3.76
CA ALA A 47 -17.94 -18.16 -3.06
C ALA A 47 -17.12 -17.56 -1.90
N LEU A 48 -17.18 -16.24 -1.76
CA LEU A 48 -16.50 -15.55 -0.67
C LEU A 48 -17.21 -15.77 0.67
N PRO A 49 -16.47 -15.68 1.79
CA PRO A 49 -17.09 -15.65 3.11
C PRO A 49 -18.21 -14.60 3.19
N PRO A 50 -19.26 -14.80 4.01
CA PRO A 50 -20.41 -13.89 4.06
C PRO A 50 -20.06 -12.42 4.23
N ALA A 51 -19.04 -12.11 5.03
CA ALA A 51 -18.54 -10.74 5.25
C ALA A 51 -18.06 -10.05 3.96
N PHE A 52 -17.74 -10.79 2.89
CA PHE A 52 -17.30 -10.24 1.61
C PHE A 52 -18.22 -10.62 0.44
N ALA A 53 -19.42 -11.16 0.71
CA ALA A 53 -20.31 -11.64 -0.34
C ALA A 53 -20.69 -10.55 -1.36
N ALA A 54 -20.77 -9.28 -0.91
CA ALA A 54 -21.06 -8.13 -1.77
C ALA A 54 -19.93 -7.80 -2.76
N TRP A 55 -18.70 -8.26 -2.51
CA TRP A 55 -17.51 -7.90 -3.31
C TRP A 55 -17.67 -8.16 -4.81
N SER A 56 -18.30 -9.28 -5.16
CA SER A 56 -18.49 -9.69 -6.56
C SER A 56 -19.59 -8.90 -7.29
N ASN A 57 -20.33 -8.05 -6.58
CA ASN A 57 -21.46 -7.29 -7.11
C ASN A 57 -21.21 -5.78 -7.04
N ALA A 58 -19.97 -5.37 -7.25
CA ALA A 58 -19.59 -3.97 -7.13
C ALA A 58 -20.29 -3.08 -8.17
N THR A 59 -20.90 -1.99 -7.71
CA THR A 59 -21.44 -0.94 -8.57
C THR A 59 -20.37 0.09 -8.92
N THR A 60 -20.53 0.83 -10.01
CA THR A 60 -19.56 1.88 -10.38
C THR A 60 -19.93 3.18 -9.68
N LEU A 61 -18.94 3.82 -9.06
CA LEU A 61 -19.11 5.10 -8.38
C LEU A 61 -17.93 6.02 -8.72
N GLU A 62 -18.20 7.24 -9.13
CA GLU A 62 -17.14 8.24 -9.32
C GLU A 62 -16.70 8.82 -7.97
N SER A 63 -15.42 8.74 -7.66
CA SER A 63 -14.89 9.27 -6.40
C SER A 63 -14.86 10.80 -6.40
N ALA A 64 -14.96 11.41 -5.21
CA ALA A 64 -14.84 12.85 -5.06
C ALA A 64 -13.38 13.30 -5.16
N THR A 65 -13.15 14.43 -5.82
CA THR A 65 -11.84 15.12 -5.87
C THR A 65 -11.69 16.14 -4.74
N ASP A 66 -12.77 16.55 -4.08
CA ASP A 66 -12.77 17.54 -3.02
C ASP A 66 -13.85 17.27 -1.95
N ARG A 67 -13.88 18.11 -0.91
CA ARG A 67 -14.84 17.96 0.19
C ARG A 67 -16.30 18.16 -0.25
N PRO A 68 -16.67 19.18 -1.07
CA PRO A 68 -18.02 19.31 -1.59
C PRO A 68 -18.54 18.07 -2.32
N GLY A 69 -17.70 17.40 -3.14
CA GLY A 69 -18.07 16.21 -3.90
C GLY A 69 -18.54 15.03 -3.02
N LEU A 70 -18.08 14.95 -1.77
CA LEU A 70 -18.47 13.91 -0.81
C LEU A 70 -19.98 13.89 -0.51
N ALA A 71 -20.70 14.99 -0.77
CA ALA A 71 -22.15 15.00 -0.63
C ALA A 71 -22.84 14.01 -1.58
N MET A 72 -22.25 13.74 -2.75
CA MET A 72 -22.79 12.89 -3.82
C MET A 72 -22.07 11.55 -3.95
N THR A 73 -20.87 11.45 -3.42
CA THR A 73 -20.08 10.22 -3.47
C THR A 73 -20.08 9.53 -2.11
N LYS A 74 -20.96 8.54 -1.94
CA LYS A 74 -21.13 7.80 -0.68
C LYS A 74 -20.98 6.31 -0.90
N ILE A 75 -20.35 5.64 0.05
CA ILE A 75 -20.37 4.18 0.17
C ILE A 75 -21.12 3.80 1.45
N ALA A 76 -21.96 2.78 1.38
CA ALA A 76 -22.64 2.22 2.54
C ALA A 76 -21.90 0.98 3.06
N PRO A 77 -21.87 0.74 4.39
CA PRO A 77 -21.40 -0.54 4.91
C PRO A 77 -22.19 -1.70 4.30
N GLY A 78 -21.49 -2.73 3.81
CA GLY A 78 -22.08 -3.90 3.16
C GLY A 78 -22.18 -3.79 1.64
N GLU A 79 -21.89 -2.64 1.05
CA GLU A 79 -21.92 -2.43 -0.40
C GLU A 79 -20.50 -2.31 -0.96
N ALA A 80 -20.27 -2.94 -2.12
CA ALA A 80 -19.00 -2.86 -2.82
C ALA A 80 -19.12 -1.84 -3.95
N GLU A 81 -18.11 -0.99 -4.09
CA GLU A 81 -18.06 0.04 -5.12
C GLU A 81 -16.75 -0.06 -5.90
N ALA A 82 -16.85 -0.19 -7.21
CA ALA A 82 -15.77 0.01 -8.16
C ALA A 82 -15.62 1.52 -8.39
N LEU A 83 -14.71 2.13 -7.63
CA LEU A 83 -14.46 3.57 -7.68
C LEU A 83 -13.69 3.94 -8.93
N THR A 84 -14.19 4.93 -9.67
CA THR A 84 -13.38 5.70 -10.63
C THR A 84 -12.59 6.76 -9.88
N LEU A 85 -11.27 6.68 -9.98
CA LEU A 85 -10.29 7.54 -9.33
C LEU A 85 -9.73 8.58 -10.29
N HIS A 86 -9.20 9.66 -9.73
CA HIS A 86 -8.65 10.79 -10.45
C HIS A 86 -7.13 10.82 -10.33
N PRO A 87 -6.40 11.47 -11.27
CA PRO A 87 -4.98 11.74 -11.07
C PRO A 87 -4.77 12.39 -9.71
N MET A 88 -3.86 11.86 -8.90
CA MET A 88 -3.75 12.27 -7.50
C MET A 88 -3.39 13.77 -7.34
N ALA A 89 -2.76 14.37 -8.36
CA ALA A 89 -2.46 15.80 -8.41
C ALA A 89 -3.72 16.69 -8.50
N GLU A 90 -4.86 16.13 -8.89
CA GLU A 90 -6.15 16.82 -9.04
C GLU A 90 -7.05 16.63 -7.81
N VAL A 91 -6.62 15.83 -6.83
CA VAL A 91 -7.42 15.54 -5.63
C VAL A 91 -7.04 16.47 -4.49
N HIS A 92 -7.98 17.32 -4.10
CA HIS A 92 -7.94 18.14 -2.91
C HIS A 92 -8.47 17.37 -1.71
N TYR A 93 -7.61 16.50 -1.16
CA TYR A 93 -7.95 15.64 -0.02
C TYR A 93 -8.48 16.42 1.18
N ALA A 94 -9.42 15.79 1.91
CA ALA A 94 -9.95 16.35 3.15
C ALA A 94 -8.83 16.51 4.18
N LEU A 95 -8.01 15.49 4.36
CA LEU A 95 -6.78 15.54 5.15
C LEU A 95 -5.59 15.27 4.24
N PRO A 96 -4.47 16.01 4.35
CA PRO A 96 -3.25 15.68 3.63
C PRO A 96 -2.91 14.18 3.81
N PRO A 97 -2.66 13.43 2.72
CA PRO A 97 -2.39 12.02 2.81
C PRO A 97 -1.26 11.69 3.77
N GLN A 98 -1.45 10.70 4.65
CA GLN A 98 -0.43 10.36 5.65
C GLN A 98 0.79 9.66 5.03
N LYS A 99 0.59 9.00 3.89
CA LYS A 99 1.64 8.33 3.14
C LYS A 99 1.83 9.01 1.78
N PRO A 100 3.07 9.41 1.43
CA PRO A 100 3.38 9.85 0.08
C PRO A 100 3.11 8.75 -0.95
N ALA A 101 2.60 9.15 -2.11
CA ALA A 101 2.43 8.26 -3.26
C ALA A 101 3.43 8.61 -4.37
N ALA A 102 3.68 7.65 -5.25
CA ALA A 102 4.50 7.89 -6.43
C ALA A 102 3.81 8.88 -7.41
N PRO A 103 4.56 9.65 -8.20
CA PRO A 103 3.98 10.45 -9.27
C PRO A 103 3.17 9.61 -10.25
N GLY A 104 2.12 10.20 -10.84
CA GLY A 104 1.27 9.52 -11.83
C GLY A 104 0.31 8.48 -11.26
N THR A 105 0.24 8.32 -9.93
CA THR A 105 -0.80 7.50 -9.29
C THR A 105 -2.14 8.23 -9.21
N PHE A 106 -3.19 7.47 -8.90
CA PHE A 106 -4.56 7.93 -8.78
C PHE A 106 -5.03 7.91 -7.32
N GLY A 107 -6.06 8.70 -7.05
CA GLY A 107 -6.72 8.73 -5.75
C GLY A 107 -8.09 9.37 -5.84
N GLY A 108 -8.72 9.53 -4.67
CA GLY A 108 -10.07 10.07 -4.56
C GLY A 108 -10.64 9.82 -3.17
N MET A 109 -11.83 10.34 -2.93
CA MET A 109 -12.48 10.23 -1.62
C MET A 109 -13.93 9.78 -1.76
N VAL A 110 -14.42 9.06 -0.75
CA VAL A 110 -15.84 8.73 -0.60
C VAL A 110 -16.28 8.99 0.83
N ALA A 111 -17.53 9.40 1.02
CA ALA A 111 -18.13 9.52 2.34
C ALA A 111 -18.65 8.17 2.82
N LEU A 112 -18.48 7.90 4.10
CA LEU A 112 -18.96 6.70 4.79
C LEU A 112 -19.74 7.13 6.03
N HIS A 113 -21.00 6.74 6.12
CA HIS A 113 -21.81 6.95 7.31
C HIS A 113 -21.89 5.65 8.14
N VAL A 114 -21.54 5.73 9.42
CA VAL A 114 -21.59 4.61 10.35
C VAL A 114 -22.66 4.88 11.40
N THR A 115 -23.57 3.94 11.61
CA THR A 115 -24.65 4.08 12.60
C THR A 115 -24.36 3.34 13.90
N THR A 116 -23.47 2.35 13.86
CA THR A 116 -23.16 1.46 14.99
C THR A 116 -21.66 1.46 15.24
N ALA A 117 -21.25 1.64 16.50
CA ALA A 117 -19.84 1.55 16.87
C ALA A 117 -19.33 0.11 16.64
N GLY A 118 -18.10 -0.04 16.16
CA GLY A 118 -17.51 -1.35 15.95
C GLY A 118 -16.18 -1.30 15.23
N THR A 119 -15.56 -2.47 15.05
CA THR A 119 -14.43 -2.58 14.13
C THR A 119 -14.99 -2.77 12.73
N TYR A 120 -14.56 -1.92 11.80
CA TYR A 120 -14.92 -2.02 10.39
C TYR A 120 -13.70 -2.36 9.58
N ARG A 121 -13.93 -3.19 8.57
CA ARG A 121 -12.97 -3.67 7.61
C ARG A 121 -13.17 -2.97 6.28
N VAL A 122 -12.11 -2.37 5.77
CA VAL A 122 -12.01 -1.81 4.41
C VAL A 122 -11.22 -2.79 3.55
N ALA A 123 -11.90 -3.45 2.62
CA ALA A 123 -11.30 -4.34 1.62
C ALA A 123 -11.03 -3.58 0.32
N LEU A 124 -9.87 -3.81 -0.29
CA LEU A 124 -9.41 -3.17 -1.52
C LEU A 124 -8.92 -4.17 -2.54
N SER A 125 -9.19 -3.88 -3.81
CA SER A 125 -8.72 -4.69 -4.96
C SER A 125 -7.25 -4.48 -5.29
N SER A 126 -6.63 -3.44 -4.74
CA SER A 126 -5.24 -3.08 -4.96
C SER A 126 -4.49 -2.83 -3.64
N ALA A 127 -3.20 -2.53 -3.74
CA ALA A 127 -2.36 -2.20 -2.59
C ALA A 127 -2.40 -0.71 -2.21
N ALA A 128 -3.41 0.05 -2.65
CA ALA A 128 -3.56 1.46 -2.34
C ALA A 128 -3.52 1.73 -0.82
N TRP A 129 -3.11 2.95 -0.49
CA TRP A 129 -3.17 3.44 0.88
C TRP A 129 -4.57 3.97 1.20
N VAL A 130 -5.00 3.84 2.46
CA VAL A 130 -6.27 4.37 2.95
C VAL A 130 -5.99 5.22 4.16
N ASP A 131 -6.40 6.49 4.09
CA ASP A 131 -6.59 7.30 5.28
C ASP A 131 -8.09 7.34 5.57
N LEU A 132 -8.49 6.80 6.72
CA LEU A 132 -9.87 6.93 7.17
C LEU A 132 -9.95 8.14 8.10
N VAL A 133 -10.66 9.18 7.68
CA VAL A 133 -10.69 10.48 8.35
C VAL A 133 -12.00 10.66 9.10
N SER A 134 -11.91 11.04 10.38
CA SER A 134 -13.05 11.40 11.22
C SER A 134 -12.72 12.67 11.99
N ALA A 135 -13.67 13.61 12.05
CA ALA A 135 -13.51 14.88 12.76
C ALA A 135 -12.20 15.64 12.42
N GLY A 136 -11.75 15.56 11.16
CA GLY A 136 -10.54 16.24 10.70
C GLY A 136 -9.21 15.55 11.06
N ALA A 137 -9.23 14.33 11.59
CA ALA A 137 -8.05 13.53 11.90
C ALA A 137 -8.13 12.15 11.23
N ALA A 138 -6.98 11.61 10.81
CA ALA A 138 -6.90 10.23 10.37
C ALA A 138 -6.97 9.28 11.58
N LEU A 139 -7.82 8.27 11.47
CA LEU A 139 -7.94 7.21 12.47
C LEU A 139 -6.80 6.21 12.31
N PRO A 140 -6.22 5.70 13.41
CA PRO A 140 -5.24 4.64 13.34
C PRO A 140 -5.87 3.32 12.87
N THR A 141 -5.14 2.56 12.08
CA THR A 141 -5.52 1.19 11.73
C THR A 141 -5.34 0.27 12.93
N THR A 142 -6.27 -0.66 13.16
CA THR A 142 -6.15 -1.68 14.22
C THR A 142 -5.54 -2.98 13.72
N ALA A 143 -5.70 -3.29 12.43
CA ALA A 143 -5.07 -4.45 11.77
C ALA A 143 -4.97 -4.24 10.25
N HIS A 144 -4.15 -5.05 9.59
CA HIS A 144 -4.06 -5.14 8.14
C HIS A 144 -3.76 -6.58 7.69
N GLY A 145 -4.19 -6.93 6.48
CA GLY A 145 -3.99 -8.28 5.95
C GLY A 145 -4.31 -8.39 4.46
N HIS A 146 -4.32 -9.62 3.98
CA HIS A 146 -4.76 -9.97 2.62
C HIS A 146 -6.19 -10.54 2.67
N GLY A 147 -6.90 -10.43 1.55
CA GLY A 147 -8.19 -11.10 1.40
C GLY A 147 -8.05 -12.61 1.22
N PRO A 148 -9.18 -13.34 1.19
CA PRO A 148 -9.18 -14.76 0.83
C PRO A 148 -8.49 -14.99 -0.52
N ASP A 149 -7.82 -16.12 -0.68
CA ASP A 149 -7.18 -16.48 -1.94
C ASP A 149 -8.19 -16.43 -3.09
N CYS A 150 -7.75 -15.94 -4.24
CA CYS A 150 -8.55 -15.85 -5.47
C CYS A 150 -9.82 -14.99 -5.37
N SER A 151 -9.95 -14.15 -4.35
CA SER A 151 -11.07 -13.22 -4.19
C SER A 151 -10.97 -11.94 -5.03
N GLY A 152 -9.77 -11.59 -5.47
CA GLY A 152 -9.47 -10.25 -6.00
C GLY A 152 -9.33 -9.17 -4.92
N ILE A 153 -9.55 -9.50 -3.63
CA ILE A 153 -9.25 -8.60 -2.51
C ILE A 153 -7.75 -8.67 -2.22
N ARG A 154 -7.03 -7.64 -2.64
CA ARG A 154 -5.57 -7.54 -2.46
C ARG A 154 -5.20 -7.14 -1.04
N LYS A 155 -5.96 -6.25 -0.42
CA LYS A 155 -5.63 -5.65 0.87
C LYS A 155 -6.88 -5.49 1.74
N ILE A 156 -6.70 -5.72 3.02
CA ILE A 156 -7.71 -5.53 4.07
C ILE A 156 -7.09 -4.64 5.15
N ILE A 157 -7.87 -3.67 5.62
CA ILE A 157 -7.47 -2.73 6.66
C ILE A 157 -8.62 -2.59 7.64
N ASP A 158 -8.34 -2.71 8.93
CA ASP A 158 -9.35 -2.63 9.98
C ASP A 158 -9.21 -1.31 10.75
N PHE A 159 -10.34 -0.70 11.11
CA PHE A 159 -10.45 0.54 11.86
C PHE A 159 -11.52 0.41 12.94
N ALA A 160 -11.29 1.02 14.12
CA ALA A 160 -12.33 1.16 15.14
C ALA A 160 -13.17 2.42 14.84
N LEU A 161 -14.44 2.25 14.48
CA LEU A 161 -15.33 3.35 14.10
C LEU A 161 -16.38 3.61 15.17
N GLN A 162 -16.63 4.90 15.38
CA GLN A 162 -17.78 5.40 16.13
C GLN A 162 -18.90 5.80 15.16
N PRO A 163 -20.16 5.86 15.63
CA PRO A 163 -21.25 6.40 14.83
C PRO A 163 -20.94 7.83 14.36
N GLY A 164 -21.28 8.12 13.11
CA GLY A 164 -21.04 9.42 12.48
C GLY A 164 -20.49 9.31 11.06
N ASP A 165 -20.15 10.46 10.51
CA ASP A 165 -19.60 10.60 9.16
C ASP A 165 -18.07 10.47 9.17
N HIS A 166 -17.58 9.69 8.21
CA HIS A 166 -16.17 9.45 7.96
C HIS A 166 -15.88 9.71 6.48
N VAL A 167 -14.61 9.98 6.17
CA VAL A 167 -14.12 10.07 4.78
C VAL A 167 -13.10 8.97 4.56
N VAL A 168 -13.33 8.14 3.57
CA VAL A 168 -12.34 7.16 3.11
C VAL A 168 -11.53 7.84 2.01
N GLN A 169 -10.25 8.11 2.26
CA GLN A 169 -9.34 8.64 1.24
C GLN A 169 -8.52 7.51 0.64
N ILE A 170 -8.66 7.29 -0.66
CA ILE A 170 -7.82 6.36 -1.41
C ILE A 170 -6.62 7.12 -1.95
N VAL A 171 -5.42 6.64 -1.62
CA VAL A 171 -4.17 7.33 -1.93
C VAL A 171 -3.24 6.37 -2.67
N GLY A 172 -2.73 6.83 -3.82
CA GLY A 172 -1.63 6.16 -4.52
C GLY A 172 -2.01 4.85 -5.21
N ASN A 173 -3.21 4.75 -5.77
CA ASN A 173 -3.59 3.60 -6.59
C ASN A 173 -2.84 3.65 -7.94
N ALA A 174 -2.41 2.49 -8.45
CA ALA A 174 -1.65 2.43 -9.70
C ALA A 174 -2.50 2.71 -10.95
N THR A 175 -3.80 2.46 -10.88
CA THR A 175 -4.76 2.65 -11.98
C THR A 175 -5.88 3.60 -11.56
N SER A 176 -6.67 4.07 -12.52
CA SER A 176 -7.83 4.94 -12.27
C SER A 176 -9.05 4.20 -11.70
N THR A 177 -8.93 2.93 -11.31
CA THR A 177 -10.06 2.16 -10.80
C THR A 177 -9.64 1.31 -9.61
N ILE A 178 -10.50 1.26 -8.59
CA ILE A 178 -10.33 0.40 -7.42
C ILE A 178 -11.68 -0.06 -6.89
N THR A 179 -11.87 -1.36 -6.69
CA THR A 179 -12.99 -1.86 -5.88
C THR A 179 -12.70 -1.68 -4.39
N VAL A 180 -13.68 -1.14 -3.68
CA VAL A 180 -13.69 -0.91 -2.22
C VAL A 180 -14.95 -1.53 -1.64
N LEU A 181 -14.83 -2.18 -0.48
CA LEU A 181 -15.96 -2.65 0.31
C LEU A 181 -15.67 -2.35 1.78
N VAL A 182 -16.65 -1.76 2.47
CA VAL A 182 -16.57 -1.50 3.91
C VAL A 182 -17.58 -2.40 4.62
N VAL A 183 -17.16 -3.19 5.60
CA VAL A 183 -18.05 -4.09 6.36
C VAL A 183 -17.72 -4.10 7.84
N PRO A 184 -18.71 -4.23 8.74
CA PRO A 184 -18.43 -4.46 10.15
C PRO A 184 -17.76 -5.82 10.37
N GLN A 185 -16.90 -5.91 11.39
CA GLN A 185 -16.42 -7.17 11.94
C GLN A 185 -17.34 -7.58 13.08
N GLY A 186 -18.24 -8.54 12.82
CA GLY A 186 -19.19 -9.05 13.81
C GLY A 186 -20.56 -9.28 13.21
#